data_AF-A0A087BHP0-F1
#
_entry.id   AF-A0A087BHP0-F1
#
_cell.length_a   1.000
_cell.length_b   1.000
_cell.length_c   1.000
_cell.angle_alpha   90.00
_cell.angle_beta   90.00
_cell.angle_gamma   90.00
#
_symmetry.space_group_name_H-M   'P 1'
#
loop_
_entity.id
_entity.type
_entity.pdbx_description
1 polymer ?
#
loop_
_entity_poly.entity_id
_entity_poly.type
_entity_poly.pdbx_seq_one_letter_code
_entity_poly.pdbx_strand_id
1 'polypeptide(L)' 'MSMPTETMAGMTAKNNENQTRSAEMDAAVQLVRQAREQGLALTGPRGLLKQFTKTVLETRWTRR' A
#
# COMPACT_ATOMS: atom_id res chain seq x y z
N MET A 1 32.67 3.57 32.95
CA MET A 1 32.59 3.65 31.47
C MET A 1 31.14 3.49 31.06
N SER A 2 30.47 4.57 30.65
CA SER A 2 29.10 4.52 30.12
C SER A 2 29.16 4.33 28.61
N MET A 3 28.58 3.25 28.10
CA MET A 3 28.42 3.04 26.66
C MET A 3 27.23 3.88 26.17
N PRO A 4 27.34 4.60 25.05
CA PRO A 4 26.29 5.47 24.56
C PRO A 4 25.18 4.68 23.84
N THR A 5 23.94 4.99 24.19
CA THR A 5 22.71 4.54 23.53
C THR A 5 22.55 5.27 22.20
N GLU A 6 23.39 4.98 21.22
CA GLU A 6 23.32 5.61 19.91
C GLU A 6 22.45 4.78 18.94
N THR A 7 21.20 5.25 18.84
CA THR A 7 20.53 5.45 17.55
C THR A 7 20.21 4.19 16.73
N MET A 8 19.08 3.56 17.06
CA MET A 8 18.22 2.88 16.07
C MET A 8 17.18 3.83 15.43
N ALA A 9 17.40 5.15 15.48
CA ALA A 9 16.47 6.14 14.92
C ALA A 9 16.75 6.49 13.44
N GLY A 10 17.80 5.91 12.83
CA GLY A 10 18.22 6.24 11.46
C GLY A 10 17.50 5.47 10.34
N MET A 11 16.71 4.43 10.65
CA MET A 11 16.16 3.53 9.62
C MET A 11 14.81 3.99 9.04
N THR A 12 14.20 5.08 9.53
CA THR A 12 12.84 5.48 9.12
C THR A 12 12.76 6.83 8.39
N ALA A 13 13.88 7.38 7.91
CA ALA A 13 13.89 8.74 7.36
C ALA A 13 14.71 8.89 6.07
N LYS A 14 14.54 7.97 5.11
CA LYS A 14 15.03 8.19 3.74
C LYS A 14 14.16 7.48 2.71
N ASN A 15 12.91 7.92 2.65
CA ASN A 15 11.98 7.55 1.60
C ASN A 15 11.35 8.85 1.08
N ASN A 16 12.19 9.61 0.37
CA ASN A 16 11.84 10.47 -0.74
C ASN A 16 10.67 11.44 -0.53
N GLU A 17 10.91 12.48 0.28
CA GLU A 17 10.08 13.67 0.41
C GLU A 17 9.81 14.48 -0.89
N ASN A 18 10.15 13.98 -2.09
CA ASN A 18 9.80 14.67 -3.34
C ASN A 18 9.58 13.75 -4.56
N GLN A 19 9.09 12.53 -4.36
CA GLN A 19 8.42 11.85 -5.47
C GLN A 19 7.06 12.51 -5.66
N THR A 20 6.93 13.36 -6.68
CA THR A 20 5.62 13.76 -7.23
C THR A 20 4.77 12.51 -7.31
N ARG A 21 3.78 12.43 -6.42
CA ARG A 21 2.93 11.25 -6.29
C ARG A 21 2.23 11.06 -7.62
N SER A 22 2.49 9.96 -8.31
CA SER A 22 1.84 9.75 -9.61
C SER A 22 0.34 9.55 -9.37
N ALA A 23 -0.48 9.86 -10.37
CA ALA A 23 -1.93 9.75 -10.26
C ALA A 23 -2.37 8.33 -9.83
N GLU A 24 -1.61 7.31 -10.22
CA GLU A 24 -1.80 5.92 -9.82
C GLU A 24 -1.57 5.72 -8.32
N MET A 25 -0.58 6.40 -7.74
CA MET A 25 -0.29 6.29 -6.31
C MET A 25 -1.34 7.00 -5.47
N ASP A 26 -1.86 8.16 -5.91
CA ASP A 26 -3.01 8.80 -5.27
C ASP A 26 -4.27 7.93 -5.35
N ALA A 27 -4.56 7.35 -6.51
CA ALA A 27 -5.67 6.43 -6.68
C ALA A 27 -5.54 5.19 -5.77
N ALA A 28 -4.34 4.61 -5.67
CA ALA A 28 -4.08 3.48 -4.78
C ALA A 28 -4.32 3.84 -3.31
N VAL A 29 -3.96 5.04 -2.90
CA VAL A 29 -4.16 5.48 -1.50
C VAL A 29 -5.62 5.72 -1.19
N GLN A 30 -6.38 6.30 -2.12
CA GLN A 30 -7.82 6.46 -1.96
C GLN A 30 -8.52 5.09 -1.90
N LEU A 31 -8.12 4.14 -2.75
CA LEU A 31 -8.63 2.77 -2.72
C LEU A 31 -8.39 2.10 -1.36
N VAL A 32 -7.17 2.22 -0.82
CA VAL A 32 -6.83 1.68 0.50
C VAL A 32 -7.64 2.37 1.60
N ARG A 33 -7.83 3.69 1.53
CA ARG A 33 -8.62 4.44 2.51
C ARG A 33 -10.06 3.95 2.54
N GLN A 34 -10.70 3.84 1.38
CA GLN A 34 -12.08 3.33 1.26
C GLN A 34 -12.21 1.91 1.81
N ALA A 35 -11.25 1.02 1.53
CA ALA A 35 -11.26 -0.33 2.08
C ALA A 35 -11.21 -0.34 3.62
N ARG A 36 -10.39 0.54 4.23
CA ARG A 36 -10.30 0.66 5.69
C ARG A 36 -11.59 1.20 6.30
N GLU A 37 -12.20 2.22 5.68
CA GLU A 37 -13.49 2.79 6.09
C GLU A 37 -14.61 1.73 6.06
N GLN A 38 -14.55 0.78 5.12
CA GLN A 38 -15.50 -0.32 4.99
C GLN A 38 -15.18 -1.52 5.89
N GLY A 39 -14.10 -1.49 6.67
CA GLY A 39 -13.64 -2.62 7.47
C GLY A 39 -13.11 -3.79 6.64
N LEU A 40 -12.81 -3.57 5.36
CA LEU A 40 -12.26 -4.59 4.47
C LEU A 40 -10.78 -4.82 4.80
N ALA A 41 -10.41 -6.08 5.02
CA ALA A 41 -9.01 -6.46 5.20
C ALA A 41 -8.21 -6.09 3.94
N LEU A 42 -7.06 -5.44 4.10
CA LEU A 42 -6.23 -5.03 2.94
C LEU A 42 -5.62 -6.24 2.22
N THR A 43 -5.41 -7.34 2.95
CA THR A 43 -4.83 -8.59 2.47
C THR A 43 -5.63 -9.81 2.98
N GLY A 44 -5.28 -11.00 2.50
CA GLY A 44 -5.89 -12.26 2.92
C GLY A 44 -6.99 -12.78 1.97
N PRO A 45 -7.64 -13.92 2.30
CA PRO A 45 -8.48 -14.68 1.37
C PRO A 45 -9.75 -13.98 0.89
N ARG A 46 -10.17 -12.92 1.57
CA ARG A 46 -11.28 -12.03 1.18
C ARG A 46 -10.85 -10.55 1.17
N GLY A 47 -9.55 -10.28 1.20
CA GLY A 47 -9.04 -8.93 1.29
C GLY A 47 -8.98 -8.19 -0.04
N LEU A 48 -8.81 -6.87 0.04
CA LEU A 48 -8.76 -5.93 -1.08
C LEU A 48 -7.81 -6.41 -2.18
N LEU A 49 -6.57 -6.76 -1.84
CA LEU A 49 -5.56 -7.16 -2.84
C LEU A 49 -6.00 -8.38 -3.65
N LYS A 50 -6.58 -9.40 -2.99
CA LYS A 50 -7.04 -10.62 -3.67
C LYS A 50 -8.22 -10.34 -4.58
N GLN A 51 -9.18 -9.53 -4.14
CA GLN A 51 -10.32 -9.14 -4.95
C GLN A 51 -9.89 -8.31 -6.16
N PHE A 52 -9.00 -7.32 -5.96
CA PHE A 52 -8.49 -6.48 -7.03
C PHE A 52 -7.77 -7.30 -8.11
N THR A 53 -6.86 -8.21 -7.73
CA THR A 53 -6.17 -9.08 -8.69
C THR A 53 -7.14 -10.01 -9.43
N LYS A 54 -8.14 -10.57 -8.75
CA LYS A 54 -9.19 -11.38 -9.39
C LYS A 54 -9.92 -10.56 -10.46
N THR A 55 -10.38 -9.36 -10.13
CA THR A 55 -11.08 -8.47 -11.06
C THR A 55 -10.22 -8.12 -12.27
N VAL A 56 -8.94 -7.78 -12.08
CA VAL A 56 -8.03 -7.47 -13.20
C VAL A 56 -7.84 -8.66 -14.13
N LEU A 57 -7.69 -9.87 -13.58
CA LEU A 57 -7.55 -11.09 -14.37
C LEU A 57 -8.85 -11.39 -15.12
N GLU A 58 -10.01 -11.35 -14.48
CA GLU A 58 -11.29 -11.61 -15.15
C GLU A 58 -11.59 -10.57 -16.25
N THR A 59 -11.34 -9.29 -15.97
CA THR A 59 -11.56 -8.19 -16.91
C THR A 59 -10.62 -8.28 -18.12
N ARG A 60 -9.38 -8.76 -17.94
CA ARG A 60 -8.41 -8.90 -19.04
C ARG A 60 -8.72 -10.06 -19.97
N TRP A 61 -9.47 -11.05 -19.52
CA TRP A 61 -9.77 -12.25 -20.29
C TRP A 61 -11.18 -12.20 -20.90
N THR A 62 -12.09 -11.36 -20.38
CA THR A 62 -13.45 -11.20 -20.93
C THR A 62 -13.53 -10.26 -22.15
N ARG A 63 -12.42 -9.62 -22.55
CA ARG A 63 -12.34 -8.67 -23.67
C ARG A 63 -11.66 -9.24 -24.93
N ARG A 64 -11.63 -10.57 -25.07
CA ARG A 64 -11.15 -11.27 -26.27
C ARG A 64 -12.26 -12.12 -26.86
#